data_AF-A0A0B6Z645-F1
#
_entry.id   AF-A0A0B6Z645-F1
#
_cell.length_a   1.000
_cell.length_b   1.000
_cell.length_c   1.000
_cell.angle_alpha   90.00
_cell.angle_beta   90.00
_cell.angle_gamma   90.00
#
_symmetry.space_group_name_H-M   'P 1'
#
loop_
_entity.id
_entity.type
_entity.pdbx_description
1 polymer ?
#
loop_
_entity_poly.entity_id
_entity_poly.type
_entity_poly.pdbx_seq_one_letter_code
_entity_poly.pdbx_strand_id
1 'polypeptide(L)'
;ERCHPSWATDKCYSHIEAAECAAINGSYYNHTCHNETEMPILNTSLHVHDKVNRSLPAQDYFIRDILGLSSGIEDLGNIRWQIVLCLLLTWTLTFLALSRGVKSVGKVVY
;
A
#
# COMPACT_ATOMS: atom_id res chain seq x y z
N GLU A 1 6.52 9.63 -3.99
CA GLU A 1 6.27 8.64 -2.92
C GLU A 1 7.46 7.70 -2.86
N ARG A 2 8.15 7.64 -1.71
CA ARG A 2 9.36 6.83 -1.48
C ARG A 2 9.01 5.53 -0.75
N CYS A 3 9.83 4.50 -0.91
CA CYS A 3 9.67 3.24 -0.17
C CYS A 3 10.17 3.41 1.27
N HIS A 4 9.29 3.32 2.28
CA HIS A 4 9.68 3.52 3.68
C HIS A 4 9.96 2.17 4.37
N PRO A 5 11.03 2.04 5.18
CA PRO A 5 11.44 0.74 5.74
C PRO A 5 10.44 0.10 6.70
N SER A 6 9.49 0.88 7.24
CA SER A 6 8.48 0.38 8.17
C SER A 6 7.41 -0.51 7.48
N TRP A 7 7.19 -0.33 6.18
CA TRP A 7 6.14 -1.03 5.44
C TRP A 7 6.50 -1.43 4.02
N ALA A 8 7.65 -1.01 3.48
CA ALA A 8 8.09 -1.42 2.16
C ALA A 8 8.53 -2.89 2.17
N THR A 9 8.12 -3.63 1.15
CA THR A 9 8.63 -4.97 0.84
C THR A 9 9.90 -4.83 -0.01
N ASP A 10 10.74 -5.87 -0.12
CA ASP A 10 11.92 -5.91 -1.03
C ASP A 10 11.57 -5.70 -2.52
N LYS A 11 10.28 -5.67 -2.84
CA LYS A 11 9.71 -5.45 -4.18
C LYS A 11 9.23 -4.02 -4.41
N CYS A 12 9.32 -3.15 -3.41
CA CYS A 12 8.83 -1.77 -3.53
C CYS A 12 9.72 -0.99 -4.52
N TYR A 13 9.08 -0.29 -5.47
CA TYR A 13 9.80 0.46 -6.49
C TYR A 13 9.32 1.92 -6.54
N SER A 14 10.26 2.84 -6.43
CA SER A 14 10.02 4.27 -6.43
C SER A 14 10.58 4.90 -7.69
N HIS A 15 9.68 5.43 -8.52
CA HIS A 15 10.06 6.12 -9.75
C HIS A 15 10.88 7.39 -9.49
N ILE A 16 10.70 8.03 -8.34
CA ILE A 16 11.44 9.25 -7.98
C ILE A 16 12.88 8.89 -7.64
N GLU A 17 13.10 7.88 -6.79
CA GLU A 17 14.45 7.46 -6.40
C GLU A 17 15.21 6.85 -7.60
N ALA A 18 14.50 6.16 -8.49
CA ALA A 18 15.08 5.69 -9.74
C ALA A 18 15.47 6.85 -10.68
N ALA A 19 14.66 7.91 -10.76
CA ALA A 19 14.97 9.09 -11.57
C ALA A 19 16.13 9.91 -10.97
N GLU A 20 16.17 10.08 -9.64
CA GLU A 20 17.26 10.73 -8.91
C GLU A 20 18.59 9.96 -9.10
N CYS A 21 18.53 8.62 -9.08
CA CYS A 21 19.69 7.75 -9.33
C CYS A 21 20.15 7.80 -10.79
N ALA A 22 19.21 7.79 -11.73
CA ALA A 22 19.53 7.92 -13.15
C ALA A 22 20.17 9.29 -13.47
N ALA A 23 19.81 10.34 -12.73
CA ALA A 23 20.40 11.67 -12.89
C ALA A 23 21.91 11.73 -12.52
N ILE A 24 22.41 10.75 -11.76
CA ILE A 24 23.83 10.61 -11.41
C ILE A 24 24.52 9.46 -12.16
N ASN A 25 23.96 9.03 -13.31
CA ASN A 25 24.42 7.86 -14.10
C ASN A 25 24.48 6.55 -13.28
N GLY A 26 23.58 6.41 -12.30
CA GLY A 26 23.41 5.19 -11.53
C GLY A 26 22.23 4.34 -11.99
N SER A 27 22.17 3.12 -11.46
CA SER A 27 21.07 2.18 -11.60
C SER A 27 20.40 1.93 -10.25
N TYR A 28 19.07 2.00 -10.20
CA TYR A 28 18.30 1.80 -8.97
C TYR A 28 17.81 0.37 -8.86
N TYR A 29 18.19 -0.33 -7.78
CA TYR A 29 17.81 -1.71 -7.49
C TYR A 29 17.65 -1.91 -5.98
N ASN A 30 16.60 -2.63 -5.54
CA ASN A 30 16.37 -2.98 -4.13
C ASN A 30 16.54 -1.82 -3.13
N HIS A 31 15.93 -0.67 -3.44
CA HIS A 31 16.00 0.57 -2.65
C HIS A 31 17.38 1.24 -2.56
N THR A 32 18.38 0.74 -3.29
CA THR A 32 19.73 1.31 -3.35
C THR A 32 20.04 1.82 -4.75
N CYS A 33 20.75 2.96 -4.80
CA CYS A 33 21.32 3.48 -6.04
C CYS A 33 22.74 2.93 -6.18
N HIS A 34 22.99 2.18 -7.25
CA HIS A 34 24.29 1.63 -7.57
C HIS A 34 24.91 2.38 -8.74
N ASN A 35 26.16 2.82 -8.59
CA ASN A 35 26.94 3.31 -9.72
C ASN A 35 27.33 2.13 -10.63
N GLU A 36 27.60 2.40 -11.91
CA GLU A 36 27.93 1.38 -12.93
C GLU A 36 29.07 0.42 -12.51
N THR A 37 29.93 0.82 -11.56
CA THR A 37 31.07 0.05 -11.06
C THR A 37 30.75 -0.92 -9.91
N GLU A 38 29.55 -0.89 -9.32
CA GLU A 38 29.15 -1.69 -8.14
C GLU A 38 28.03 -2.69 -8.44
N MET A 39 27.83 -3.01 -9.72
CA MET A 39 26.97 -4.13 -10.11
C MET A 39 27.56 -5.40 -9.49
N PRO A 40 26.83 -6.17 -8.66
CA PRO A 40 27.27 -7.52 -8.37
C PRO A 40 27.37 -8.23 -9.72
N ILE A 41 28.55 -8.75 -10.02
CA ILE A 41 28.81 -9.54 -11.23
C ILE A 41 28.07 -10.87 -11.08
N LEU A 42 26.74 -10.85 -11.13
CA LEU A 42 25.97 -12.03 -11.37
C LEU A 42 26.08 -12.26 -12.88
N ASN A 43 26.81 -13.31 -13.27
CA ASN A 43 27.06 -13.75 -14.64
C ASN A 43 25.77 -14.16 -15.38
N THR A 44 24.81 -13.26 -15.51
CA THR A 44 23.60 -13.49 -16.28
C THR A 44 23.06 -12.14 -16.69
N SER A 45 23.08 -11.91 -17.99
CA SER A 45 22.24 -11.00 -18.75
C SER A 45 20.95 -10.56 -18.04
N LEU A 46 21.05 -9.59 -17.13
CA LEU A 46 19.88 -8.85 -16.66
C LEU A 46 19.65 -7.73 -17.65
N HIS A 47 19.14 -8.12 -18.83
CA HIS A 47 18.09 -7.31 -19.41
C HIS A 47 17.15 -6.97 -18.25
N VAL A 48 16.88 -5.68 -18.05
CA VAL A 48 15.98 -5.08 -17.02
C VAL A 48 14.50 -5.50 -17.24
N HIS A 49 14.32 -6.70 -17.77
CA HIS A 49 13.13 -7.31 -18.30
C HIS A 49 12.83 -8.66 -17.65
N ASP A 50 13.58 -9.05 -16.61
CA ASP A 50 13.03 -10.00 -15.67
C ASP A 50 11.84 -9.33 -14.99
N LYS A 51 10.70 -10.02 -15.00
CA LYS A 51 9.45 -9.56 -14.42
C LYS A 51 9.59 -9.52 -12.90
N VAL A 52 10.41 -8.61 -12.38
CA VAL A 52 10.33 -8.20 -10.99
C VAL A 52 8.91 -7.67 -10.85
N ASN A 53 8.05 -8.40 -10.13
CA ASN A 53 6.76 -7.91 -9.69
C ASN A 53 7.03 -6.71 -8.77
N ARG A 54 7.27 -5.54 -9.38
CA ARG A 54 7.47 -4.28 -8.70
C ARG A 54 6.12 -3.87 -8.12
N SER A 55 6.09 -3.64 -6.82
CA SER A 55 4.93 -3.10 -6.15
C SER A 55 5.09 -1.59 -6.01
N LEU A 56 4.00 -0.85 -6.21
CA LEU A 56 4.01 0.59 -5.98
C LEU A 56 4.04 0.85 -4.47
N PRO A 57 4.76 1.91 -4.01
CA PRO A 57 4.79 2.30 -2.60
C PRO A 57 3.39 2.53 -2.02
N ALA A 58 2.49 3.21 -2.75
CA ALA A 58 1.09 3.35 -2.33
C ALA A 58 0.36 2.01 -2.15
N GLN A 59 0.63 1.03 -3.02
CA GLN A 59 -0.01 -0.28 -2.94
C GLN A 59 0.47 -1.06 -1.72
N ASP A 60 1.79 -1.15 -1.51
CA ASP A 60 2.36 -1.83 -0.32
C ASP A 60 1.89 -1.14 0.97
N TYR A 61 1.86 0.20 1.00
CA TYR A 61 1.35 0.96 2.14
C TYR A 61 -0.13 0.67 2.42
N PHE A 62 -0.99 0.67 1.40
CA PHE A 62 -2.40 0.38 1.60
C PHE A 62 -2.63 -1.05 2.10
N ILE A 63 -1.94 -2.03 1.52
CA ILE A 63 -2.12 -3.45 1.85
C ILE A 63 -1.58 -3.78 3.25
N ARG A 64 -0.39 -3.29 3.60
CA ARG A 64 0.29 -3.63 4.86
C ARG A 64 -0.12 -2.72 6.01
N ASP A 65 -0.16 -1.41 5.80
CA ASP A 65 -0.42 -0.44 6.86
C ASP A 65 -1.93 -0.28 7.08
N ILE A 66 -2.66 0.05 6.01
CA ILE A 66 -4.09 0.41 6.12
C ILE A 66 -4.96 -0.84 6.26
N LEU A 67 -4.78 -1.87 5.43
CA LEU A 67 -5.61 -3.07 5.46
C LEU A 67 -5.07 -4.14 6.42
N GLY A 68 -3.75 -4.18 6.62
CA GLY A 68 -3.13 -5.19 7.47
C GLY A 68 -3.34 -6.62 6.96
N LEU A 69 -3.34 -6.82 5.63
CA LEU A 69 -3.44 -8.15 5.04
C LEU A 69 -2.22 -8.99 5.44
N SER A 70 -2.43 -9.94 6.35
CA SER A 70 -1.48 -11.00 6.67
C SER A 70 -1.49 -12.07 5.58
N SER A 71 -0.49 -12.94 5.56
CA SER A 71 -0.23 -13.92 4.50
C SER A 71 -1.30 -15.02 4.36
N GLY A 72 -2.40 -14.99 5.14
CA GLY A 72 -3.53 -15.92 5.06
C GLY A 72 -4.76 -15.46 5.87
N ILE A 73 -5.90 -16.09 5.60
CA ILE A 73 -7.16 -15.91 6.36
C ILE A 73 -7.06 -16.58 7.74
N GLU A 74 -6.13 -17.53 7.90
CA GLU A 74 -5.89 -18.25 9.14
C GLU A 74 -5.05 -17.44 10.14
N ASP A 75 -4.27 -16.47 9.64
CA ASP A 75 -3.49 -15.52 10.43
C ASP A 75 -4.16 -14.14 10.42
N LEU A 76 -5.42 -14.06 10.88
CA LEU A 76 -5.98 -12.79 11.32
C LEU A 76 -5.13 -12.32 12.52
N GLY A 77 -4.04 -11.63 12.23
CA GLY A 77 -3.17 -11.04 13.23
C GLY A 77 -3.89 -9.97 14.08
N ASN A 78 -3.13 -9.10 14.72
CA ASN A 78 -3.68 -8.13 15.67
C ASN A 78 -4.70 -7.19 15.00
N ILE A 79 -5.94 -7.17 15.51
CA ILE A 79 -7.04 -6.36 14.98
C ILE A 79 -6.66 -4.87 14.99
N ARG A 80 -6.62 -4.26 13.81
CA ARG A 80 -6.38 -2.81 13.63
C ARG A 80 -7.60 -2.02 14.12
N TRP A 81 -7.52 -1.47 15.33
CA TRP A 81 -8.59 -0.67 15.93
C TRP A 81 -9.08 0.52 15.09
N GLN A 82 -8.20 1.09 14.26
CA GLN A 82 -8.56 2.19 13.36
C GLN A 82 -9.62 1.79 12.32
N ILE A 83 -9.52 0.58 11.75
CA ILE A 83 -10.49 0.06 10.77
C ILE A 83 -11.81 -0.25 11.46
N VAL A 84 -11.74 -0.88 12.65
CA VAL A 84 -12.93 -1.18 13.46
C VAL A 84 -13.69 0.08 13.81
N LEU A 85 -12.99 1.13 14.26
CA LEU A 85 -13.60 2.43 14.56
C LEU A 85 -14.19 3.09 13.31
N CYS A 86 -13.52 3.02 12.16
CA CYS A 86 -14.05 3.53 10.89
C CYS A 86 -15.36 2.81 10.48
N LEU A 87 -15.40 1.49 10.66
CA LEU A 87 -16.57 0.67 10.37
C LEU A 87 -17.72 0.98 11.33
N LEU A 88 -17.44 1.12 12.63
CA LEU A 88 -18.42 1.54 13.64
C LEU A 88 -18.96 2.94 13.36
N LEU A 89 -18.11 3.89 12.98
CA LEU A 89 -18.53 5.25 12.61
C LEU A 89 -19.47 5.23 11.40
N THR A 90 -19.12 4.48 10.36
CA THR A 90 -19.99 4.34 9.18
C THR A 90 -21.34 3.76 9.57
N TRP A 91 -21.35 2.69 10.37
CA TRP A 91 -22.60 2.05 10.81
C TRP A 91 -23.47 2.96 11.68
N THR A 92 -22.85 3.67 12.64
CA THR A 92 -23.56 4.64 13.50
C THR A 92 -24.14 5.81 12.71
N LEU A 93 -23.41 6.34 11.72
CA LEU A 93 -23.92 7.40 10.84
C LEU A 93 -25.14 6.93 10.03
N THR A 94 -25.08 5.74 9.44
CA THR A 94 -26.20 5.16 8.69
C THR A 94 -27.40 4.93 9.61
N PHE A 95 -27.18 4.39 10.81
CA PHE A 95 -28.24 4.17 11.80
C PHE A 95 -28.87 5.49 12.26
N LEU A 96 -28.07 6.52 12.52
CA LEU A 96 -28.56 7.85 12.90
C LEU A 96 -29.35 8.50 11.75
N ALA A 97 -28.89 8.36 10.50
CA ALA A 97 -29.60 8.86 9.32
C ALA A 97 -30.96 8.16 9.16
N LEU A 98 -31.01 6.83 9.32
CA LEU A 98 -32.26 6.08 9.30
C LEU A 98 -33.17 6.47 10.47
N SER A 99 -32.66 6.51 11.69
CA SER A 99 -33.40 6.89 12.91
C SER A 99 -34.02 8.28 12.85
N ARG A 100 -33.32 9.23 12.20
CA ARG A 100 -33.80 10.59 11.97
C ARG A 100 -34.75 10.68 10.78
N GLY A 101 -34.53 9.89 9.72
CA GLY A 101 -35.36 9.85 8.52
C GLY A 101 -36.70 9.12 8.70
N VAL A 102 -36.74 8.01 9.46
CA VAL A 102 -37.97 7.21 9.64
C VAL A 102 -39.07 7.95 10.40
N LYS A 103 -38.74 9.01 11.15
CA LYS A 103 -39.75 9.87 11.80
C LYS A 103 -40.58 10.69 10.80
N SER A 104 -40.09 10.91 9.56
CA SER A 104 -40.80 11.69 8.54
C SER A 104 -41.53 10.83 7.50
N VAL A 105 -41.09 9.59 7.26
CA VAL A 105 -41.65 8.74 6.19
C VAL A 105 -43.06 8.22 6.55
N GLY A 106 -43.31 7.93 7.83
CA GLY A 106 -44.64 7.50 8.31
C GLY A 106 -45.69 8.61 8.39
N LYS A 107 -45.33 9.87 8.11
CA LYS A 107 -46.26 11.03 8.14
C LYS A 107 -46.74 11.44 6.75
N VAL A 108 -46.18 10.87 5.67
CA VAL A 108 -46.53 11.17 4.27
C VAL A 108 -47.08 9.91 3.59
N VAL A 109 -47.99 9.20 4.27
CA VAL A 109 -48.86 8.20 3.64
C VAL A 109 -50.23 8.27 4.32
N TYR A 110 -50.93 9.39 4.14
CA TYR A 110 -52.38 9.47 4.26
C TYR A 110 -52.88 10.49 3.25
#